data_AF-A0A350LUX4-F1
#
_entry.id   AF-A0A350LUX4-F1
#
_cell.length_a   1.000
_cell.length_b   1.000
_cell.length_c   1.000
_cell.angle_alpha   90.00
_cell.angle_beta   90.00
_cell.angle_gamma   90.00
#
_symmetry.space_group_name_H-M   'P 1'
#
loop_
_entity.id
_entity.type
_entity.pdbx_description
1 polymer ?
#
loop_
_entity_poly.entity_id
_entity_poly.type
_entity_poly.pdbx_seq_one_letter_code
_entity_poly.pdbx_strand_id
1 'polypeptide(L)' 'MSTLSIENISMRFDLPNGGHVQALQDITLELNTGELMSVLGPSGCGKTT' A
#
# COMPACT_ATOMS: atom_id res chain seq x y z
N MET A 1 11.14 -5.40 21.00
CA MET A 1 11.40 -5.58 19.56
C MET A 1 10.34 -4.78 18.84
N SER A 2 10.71 -3.78 18.04
CA SER A 2 9.76 -2.90 17.37
C SER A 2 9.53 -3.37 15.93
N THR A 3 8.36 -3.92 15.67
CA THR A 3 7.90 -4.29 14.33
C THR A 3 7.04 -3.17 13.77
N LEU A 4 7.17 -2.92 12.45
CA LEU A 4 6.21 -2.10 11.72
C LEU A 4 5.18 -3.06 11.13
N SER A 5 3.92 -2.93 11.53
CA SER A 5 2.82 -3.68 10.94
C SER A 5 1.77 -2.74 10.36
N ILE A 6 1.25 -3.11 9.19
CA ILE A 6 0.04 -2.54 8.61
C ILE A 6 -0.89 -3.69 8.27
N GLU A 7 -2.18 -3.51 8.56
CA GLU A 7 -3.18 -4.56 8.40
C GLU A 7 -4.39 -4.00 7.65
N ASN A 8 -4.81 -4.72 6.61
CA ASN A 8 -6.03 -4.45 5.86
C ASN A 8 -6.14 -3.00 5.36
N ILE A 9 -5.02 -2.41 4.91
CA ILE A 9 -5.01 -1.06 4.38
C ILE A 9 -5.57 -1.05 2.97
N SER A 10 -6.60 -0.22 2.79
CA SER A 10 -7.21 0.10 1.51
C SER A 10 -7.18 1.61 1.30
N MET A 11 -6.83 2.06 0.09
CA MET A 11 -6.83 3.47 -0.29
C MET A 11 -7.37 3.64 -1.70
N ARG A 12 -8.22 4.67 -1.88
CA ARG A 12 -8.76 5.08 -3.17
C ARG A 12 -8.60 6.58 -3.40
N PHE A 13 -8.52 6.96 -4.66
CA PHE A 13 -8.58 8.35 -5.11
C PHE A 13 -9.90 8.59 -5.84
N ASP A 14 -10.67 9.56 -5.38
CA ASP A 14 -11.91 9.96 -6.04
C ASP A 14 -11.60 10.83 -7.26
N LEU A 15 -12.36 10.62 -8.35
CA LEU A 15 -12.18 11.31 -9.62
C LEU A 15 -13.28 12.37 -9.83
N PRO A 16 -13.03 13.45 -10.59
CA PRO A 16 -14.02 14.51 -10.83
C PRO A 16 -15.32 14.05 -11.50
N ASN A 17 -15.29 12.92 -12.21
CA ASN A 17 -16.46 12.33 -12.88
C ASN A 17 -17.32 11.44 -11.97
N GLY A 18 -17.04 11.41 -10.66
CA GLY A 18 -17.74 10.56 -9.69
C GLY A 18 -17.26 9.10 -9.66
N GLY A 19 -16.24 8.76 -10.47
CA GLY A 19 -15.53 7.49 -10.37
C GLY A 19 -14.47 7.50 -9.26
N HIS A 20 -13.78 6.38 -9.09
CA HIS A 20 -12.61 6.29 -8.21
C HIS A 20 -11.56 5.35 -8.81
N VAL A 21 -10.32 5.52 -8.39
CA VAL A 21 -9.22 4.58 -8.65
C VAL A 21 -8.83 3.94 -7.33
N GLN A 22 -8.87 2.61 -7.27
CA GLN A 22 -8.36 1.85 -6.13
C GLN A 22 -6.83 1.79 -6.24
N ALA A 23 -6.13 2.41 -5.29
CA ALA A 23 -4.67 2.44 -5.27
C ALA A 23 -4.07 1.30 -4.44
N LEU A 24 -4.66 1.03 -3.28
CA LEU A 24 -4.32 -0.09 -2.40
C LEU A 24 -5.59 -0.85 -2.06
N GLN A 25 -5.57 -2.18 -2.11
CA GLN A 25 -6.72 -3.01 -1.77
C GLN A 25 -6.30 -4.10 -0.79
N ASP A 26 -6.76 -3.97 0.45
CA ASP A 26 -6.62 -4.93 1.54
C ASP A 26 -5.18 -5.41 1.75
N ILE A 27 -4.25 -4.45 1.81
CA ILE A 27 -2.82 -4.72 1.95
C ILE A 27 -2.47 -4.92 3.44
N THR A 28 -1.81 -6.05 3.71
CA THR A 28 -1.21 -6.38 5.01
C THR A 28 0.28 -6.64 4.83
N LEU A 29 1.12 -5.96 5.60
CA LEU A 29 2.58 -6.09 5.58
C LEU A 29 3.11 -6.03 7.01
N GLU A 30 4.15 -6.81 7.28
CA GLU A 30 4.91 -6.79 8.53
C GLU A 30 6.39 -6.65 8.19
N LEU A 31 7.10 -5.77 8.90
CA LEU A 31 8.52 -5.56 8.75
C LEU A 31 9.21 -5.59 10.11
N ASN A 32 10.19 -6.48 10.23
CA ASN A 32 10.94 -6.65 11.47
C ASN A 32 12.06 -5.64 11.63
N THR A 33 12.50 -5.42 12.87
CA THR A 33 13.68 -4.58 13.13
C THR A 33 14.91 -5.14 12.41
N GLY A 34 15.54 -4.33 11.56
CA GLY A 34 16.73 -4.73 10.79
C GLY A 34 16.43 -5.44 9.48
N GLU A 35 15.14 -5.65 9.14
CA GLU A 35 14.72 -6.22 7.86
C GLU A 35 14.68 -5.15 6.76
N LEU A 36 15.09 -5.54 5.55
CA LEU A 36 15.00 -4.71 4.35
C LEU A 36 13.93 -5.31 3.43
N MET A 37 12.88 -4.54 3.16
CA MET A 37 11.82 -4.91 2.21
C MET A 37 11.89 -4.03 0.97
N SER A 38 11.69 -4.63 -0.20
CA SER A 38 11.56 -3.92 -1.48
C SER A 38 10.18 -4.18 -2.08
N VAL A 39 9.49 -3.10 -2.44
CA VAL A 39 8.19 -3.16 -3.09
C VAL A 39 8.38 -2.99 -4.59
N LEU A 40 8.03 -4.01 -5.37
CA LEU A 40 8.23 -4.04 -6.83
C LEU A 40 6.89 -4.15 -7.57
N GLY A 41 6.86 -3.65 -8.81
CA GLY A 41 5.69 -3.73 -9.67
C GLY A 41 5.67 -2.64 -10.75
N PRO A 42 4.78 -2.75 -11.75
CA PRO A 42 4.68 -1.80 -12.86
C PRO A 42 4.40 -0.35 -12.42
N SER A 43 4.62 0.63 -13.30
CA SER A 43 4.21 2.01 -13.03
C SER A 43 2.70 2.10 -12.75
N GLY A 44 2.30 2.88 -11.73
CA GLY A 44 0.89 3.07 -11.37
C GLY A 44 0.26 2.00 -10.46
N CYS A 45 1.00 0.97 -10.01
CA CYS A 45 0.43 -0.11 -9.19
C CYS A 45 0.34 0.19 -7.67
N GLY A 46 0.41 1.46 -7.24
CA GLY A 46 0.20 1.85 -5.84
C GLY A 46 1.41 1.83 -4.90
N LYS A 47 2.63 1.56 -5.38
CA LYS A 47 3.83 1.40 -4.49
C LYS A 47 4.23 2.63 -3.66
N THR A 48 3.93 3.84 -4.15
CA THR A 48 4.31 5.11 -3.51
C THR A 48 3.15 5.71 -2.71
N THR A 49 1.97 5.10 -2.80
CA THR A 49 0.75 5.51 -2.10
C THR A 49 0.77 4.97 -0.68
#